data_AF-A0A7C4VZ76-F1
#
_entry.id   AF-A0A7C4VZ76-F1
#
_cell.length_a   1.000
_cell.length_b   1.000
_cell.length_c   1.000
_cell.angle_alpha   90.00
_cell.angle_beta   90.00
_cell.angle_gamma   90.00
#
_symmetry.space_group_name_H-M   'P 1'
#
loop_
_entity.id
_entity.type
_entity.pdbx_description
1 polymer ?
#
loop_
_entity_poly.entity_id
_entity_poly.type
_entity_poly.pdbx_seq_one_letter_code
_entity_poly.pdbx_strand_id
1 'polypeptide(L)'
;MSGSRTGRWKILAAWLSAGSLWAASAAADDAAERLFMWQEANARMAAAQSREDFAAAAEAYRRLAAAGARNAALFYNLGTALLKAERYREAAQALLRAERYGGTTPDLQRNLTIALAAGRKDGAPALPWQRPLLFWHYGLPARLRADVAALAFSGLWLALTLRGFGWRNAAALLLTLSLTLLILFGSSTLTSLYEEAKADVREQLAGPASPG
;
A
#
# COMPACT_ATOMS: atom_id res chain seq x y z
N MET A 1 0.24 -59.77 -9.33
CA MET A 1 1.00 -58.52 -9.11
C MET A 1 0.05 -57.34 -9.05
N SER A 2 -0.39 -56.94 -7.86
CA SER A 2 -1.32 -55.82 -7.62
C SER A 2 -0.68 -54.89 -6.58
N GLY A 3 0.20 -54.01 -7.05
CA GLY A 3 0.96 -53.07 -6.22
C GLY A 3 0.22 -51.73 -6.09
N SER A 4 -0.39 -51.53 -4.92
CA SER A 4 -0.74 -50.27 -4.23
C SER A 4 -0.77 -48.96 -5.04
N ARG A 5 -1.86 -48.71 -5.77
CA ARG A 5 -2.21 -47.37 -6.30
C ARG A 5 -2.61 -46.38 -5.18
N THR A 6 -2.92 -46.91 -4.00
CA THR A 6 -3.39 -46.19 -2.79
C THR A 6 -2.28 -45.54 -1.96
N GLY A 7 -1.01 -45.94 -2.11
CA GLY A 7 0.11 -45.36 -1.38
C GLY A 7 0.56 -43.99 -1.91
N ARG A 8 0.45 -43.76 -3.22
CA ARG A 8 0.95 -42.54 -3.89
C ARG A 8 0.14 -41.29 -3.53
N TRP A 9 -1.16 -41.44 -3.26
CA TRP A 9 -2.05 -40.34 -2.88
C TRP A 9 -1.85 -39.89 -1.42
N LYS A 10 -1.54 -40.83 -0.51
CA LYS A 10 -1.25 -40.50 0.89
C LYS A 10 0.09 -39.74 1.03
N ILE A 11 1.07 -40.09 0.21
CA ILE A 11 2.36 -39.40 0.16
C ILE A 11 2.16 -37.97 -0.39
N LEU A 12 1.45 -37.80 -1.52
CA LEU A 12 1.14 -36.47 -2.09
C LEU A 12 0.36 -35.55 -1.11
N ALA A 13 -0.60 -36.09 -0.37
CA ALA A 13 -1.36 -35.34 0.64
C ALA A 13 -0.48 -34.92 1.84
N ALA A 14 0.47 -35.76 2.25
CA ALA A 14 1.43 -35.45 3.32
C ALA A 14 2.44 -34.35 2.91
N TRP A 15 2.90 -34.33 1.65
CA TRP A 15 3.78 -33.27 1.15
C TRP A 15 3.08 -31.90 1.03
N LEU A 16 1.81 -31.89 0.60
CA LEU A 16 1.01 -30.67 0.52
C LEU A 16 0.72 -30.06 1.91
N SER A 17 0.45 -30.90 2.91
CA SER A 17 0.20 -30.44 4.28
C SER A 17 1.49 -30.02 5.01
N ALA A 18 2.61 -30.74 4.83
CA ALA A 18 3.91 -30.34 5.35
C ALA A 18 4.39 -29.01 4.73
N GLY A 19 4.18 -28.80 3.43
CA GLY A 19 4.49 -27.53 2.75
C GLY A 19 3.66 -26.35 3.29
N SER A 20 2.37 -26.56 3.58
CA SER A 20 1.53 -25.52 4.18
C SER A 20 1.92 -25.15 5.61
N LEU A 21 2.40 -26.12 6.41
CA LEU A 21 2.86 -25.89 7.78
C LEU A 21 4.18 -25.12 7.84
N TRP A 22 5.13 -25.45 6.96
CA TRP A 22 6.40 -24.73 6.87
C TRP A 22 6.25 -23.30 6.33
N ALA A 23 5.41 -23.11 5.30
CA ALA A 23 5.10 -21.77 4.81
C ALA A 23 4.39 -20.91 5.87
N ALA A 24 3.50 -21.52 6.66
CA ALA A 24 2.83 -20.84 7.77
C ALA A 24 3.81 -20.47 8.91
N SER A 25 4.77 -21.34 9.24
CA SER A 25 5.77 -21.03 10.27
C SER A 25 6.71 -19.91 9.82
N ALA A 26 7.23 -19.99 8.58
CA ALA A 26 8.09 -18.94 8.03
C ALA A 26 7.37 -17.58 7.97
N ALA A 27 6.10 -17.56 7.56
CA ALA A 27 5.30 -16.33 7.56
C ALA A 27 5.06 -15.77 8.98
N ALA A 28 4.95 -16.65 9.99
CA ALA A 28 4.81 -16.25 11.38
C ALA A 28 6.10 -15.66 11.95
N ASP A 29 7.26 -16.25 11.63
CA ASP A 29 8.58 -15.74 12.02
C ASP A 29 8.83 -14.34 11.42
N ASP A 30 8.55 -14.17 10.12
CA ASP A 30 8.60 -12.89 9.42
C ASP A 30 7.68 -11.83 10.06
N ALA A 31 6.49 -12.25 10.52
CA ALA A 31 5.54 -11.36 11.16
C ALA A 31 6.01 -10.92 12.55
N ALA A 32 6.60 -11.84 13.32
CA ALA A 32 7.18 -11.55 14.63
C ALA A 32 8.38 -10.60 14.50
N GLU A 33 9.26 -10.82 13.52
CA GLU A 33 10.39 -9.94 13.22
C GLU A 33 9.92 -8.52 12.87
N ARG A 34 8.95 -8.39 11.95
CA ARG A 34 8.38 -7.08 11.61
C ARG A 34 7.70 -6.40 12.79
N LEU A 35 7.04 -7.15 13.67
CA LEU A 35 6.44 -6.60 14.88
C LEU A 35 7.51 -6.07 15.84
N PHE A 36 8.61 -6.79 16.01
CA PHE A 36 9.74 -6.33 16.82
C PHE A 36 10.35 -5.05 16.25
N MET A 37 10.62 -5.01 14.94
CA MET A 37 11.10 -3.81 14.25
C MET A 37 10.14 -2.62 14.38
N TRP A 38 8.82 -2.88 14.33
CA TRP A 38 7.79 -1.85 14.55
C TRP A 38 7.86 -1.26 15.97
N GLN A 39 8.00 -2.12 16.98
CA GLN A 39 8.15 -1.68 18.37
C GLN A 39 9.44 -0.88 18.57
N GLU A 40 10.55 -1.35 18.01
CA GLU A 40 11.84 -0.65 18.06
C GLU A 40 11.76 0.74 17.41
N ALA A 41 11.17 0.85 16.22
CA ALA A 41 11.01 2.12 15.52
C ALA A 41 10.09 3.10 16.28
N ASN A 42 8.98 2.62 16.84
CA ASN A 42 8.11 3.43 17.68
C ASN A 42 8.81 3.89 18.97
N ALA A 43 9.60 3.02 19.61
CA ALA A 43 10.35 3.37 20.81
C ALA A 43 11.38 4.47 20.52
N ARG A 44 12.13 4.36 19.41
CA ARG A 44 13.03 5.44 18.95
C ARG A 44 12.29 6.74 18.68
N MET A 45 11.16 6.67 17.99
CA MET A 45 10.32 7.83 17.70
C MET A 45 9.83 8.53 18.98
N ALA A 46 9.45 7.75 20.00
CA ALA A 46 8.98 8.27 21.27
C ALA A 46 10.11 8.90 22.12
N ALA A 47 11.32 8.33 22.05
CA ALA A 47 12.47 8.84 22.78
C ALA A 47 13.13 10.06 22.10
N ALA A 48 12.93 10.26 20.80
CA ALA A 48 13.61 11.28 20.00
C ALA A 48 13.36 12.71 20.49
N GLN A 49 14.45 13.46 20.70
CA GLN A 49 14.42 14.87 21.15
C GLN A 49 15.08 15.83 20.16
N SER A 50 15.93 15.31 19.27
CA SER A 50 16.68 16.08 18.28
C SER A 50 16.32 15.69 16.84
N ARG A 51 16.72 16.51 15.87
CA ARG A 51 16.54 16.21 14.43
C ARG A 51 17.24 14.90 14.06
N GLU A 52 18.39 14.65 14.66
CA GLU A 52 19.22 13.48 14.49
C GLU A 52 18.51 12.23 15.05
N ASP A 53 17.88 12.32 16.23
CA ASP A 53 17.10 11.21 16.78
C ASP A 53 15.89 10.87 15.90
N PHE A 54 15.20 11.89 15.37
CA PHE A 54 14.10 11.69 14.44
C PHE A 54 14.57 11.07 13.11
N ALA A 55 15.77 11.43 12.64
CA ALA A 55 16.39 10.79 11.48
C ALA A 55 16.70 9.31 11.76
N ALA A 56 17.18 8.97 12.96
CA ALA A 56 17.40 7.59 13.37
C ALA A 56 16.10 6.79 13.49
N ALA A 57 15.03 7.39 14.01
CA ALA A 57 13.69 6.78 14.03
C ALA A 57 13.16 6.54 12.61
N ALA A 58 13.33 7.52 11.70
CA ALA A 58 12.97 7.36 10.30
C ALA A 58 13.72 6.19 9.64
N GLU A 59 15.01 6.03 9.94
CA GLU A 59 15.79 4.92 9.41
C GLU A 59 15.30 3.56 9.94
N ALA A 60 14.88 3.48 11.20
CA ALA A 60 14.26 2.27 11.75
C ALA A 60 12.96 1.89 11.00
N TYR A 61 12.10 2.86 10.68
CA TYR A 61 10.92 2.60 9.86
C TYR A 61 11.26 2.20 8.42
N ARG A 62 12.34 2.75 7.83
CA ARG A 62 12.82 2.31 6.51
C ARG A 62 13.27 0.87 6.51
N ARG A 63 14.01 0.43 7.53
CA ARG A 63 14.38 -0.98 7.66
C ARG A 63 13.14 -1.87 7.77
N LEU A 64 12.13 -1.45 8.51
CA LEU A 64 10.85 -2.17 8.56
C LEU A 64 10.15 -2.22 7.20
N ALA A 65 10.18 -1.12 6.42
CA ALA A 65 9.71 -1.15 5.04
C ALA A 65 10.58 -2.08 4.17
N ALA A 66 11.90 -2.07 4.29
CA ALA A 66 12.79 -2.97 3.57
C ALA A 66 12.52 -4.45 3.89
N ALA A 67 12.09 -4.76 5.12
CA ALA A 67 11.62 -6.08 5.55
C ALA A 67 10.20 -6.46 5.03
N GLY A 68 9.67 -5.70 4.07
CA GLY A 68 8.42 -5.99 3.38
C GLY A 68 7.15 -5.44 4.05
N ALA A 69 7.27 -4.71 5.17
CA ALA A 69 6.09 -4.08 5.76
C ALA A 69 5.53 -2.99 4.83
N ARG A 70 4.22 -3.02 4.58
CA ARG A 70 3.50 -2.06 3.73
C ARG A 70 2.14 -1.76 4.35
N ASN A 71 2.02 -0.63 5.04
CA ASN A 71 0.74 -0.17 5.59
C ASN A 71 0.75 1.34 5.83
N ALA A 72 -0.45 1.91 6.05
CA ALA A 72 -0.60 3.35 6.23
C ALA A 72 0.14 3.89 7.46
N ALA A 73 0.07 3.18 8.58
CA ALA A 73 0.67 3.61 9.84
C ALA A 73 2.21 3.69 9.76
N LEU A 74 2.85 2.72 9.12
CA LEU A 74 4.28 2.71 8.83
C LEU A 74 4.71 3.95 8.07
N PHE A 75 4.06 4.21 6.93
CA PHE A 75 4.44 5.33 6.08
C PHE A 75 4.07 6.67 6.71
N TYR A 76 3.01 6.73 7.51
CA TYR A 76 2.63 7.93 8.27
C TYR A 76 3.68 8.26 9.34
N ASN A 77 4.10 7.25 10.11
CA ASN A 77 5.11 7.43 11.16
C ASN A 77 6.48 7.76 10.57
N LEU A 78 6.88 7.07 9.49
CA LEU A 78 8.09 7.41 8.73
C LEU A 78 8.05 8.86 8.25
N GLY A 79 6.94 9.27 7.63
CA GLY A 79 6.76 10.64 7.15
C GLY A 79 6.81 11.67 8.27
N THR A 80 6.23 11.36 9.43
CA THR A 80 6.24 12.22 10.61
C THR A 80 7.64 12.33 11.24
N ALA A 81 8.39 11.23 11.30
CA ALA A 81 9.78 11.23 11.73
C ALA A 81 10.64 12.08 10.79
N LEU A 82 10.50 11.89 9.47
CA LEU A 82 11.22 12.68 8.46
C LEU A 82 10.85 14.17 8.50
N LEU A 83 9.60 14.52 8.79
CA LEU A 83 9.17 15.90 9.00
C LEU A 83 9.92 16.54 10.17
N LYS A 84 9.99 15.85 11.31
CA LYS A 84 10.67 16.34 12.52
C LYS A 84 12.20 16.37 12.36
N ALA A 85 12.73 15.51 11.49
CA ALA A 85 14.13 15.54 11.05
C ALA A 85 14.39 16.59 9.94
N GLU A 86 13.38 17.37 9.54
CA GLU A 86 13.45 18.40 8.48
C GLU A 86 13.84 17.88 7.09
N ARG A 87 13.65 16.58 6.86
CA ARG A 87 13.83 15.91 5.57
C ARG A 87 12.56 16.00 4.74
N TYR A 88 12.11 17.23 4.48
CA TYR A 88 10.75 17.55 3.99
C TYR A 88 10.34 16.82 2.70
N ARG A 89 11.25 16.72 1.72
CA ARG A 89 10.97 16.03 0.45
C ARG A 89 10.73 14.53 0.66
N GLU A 90 11.49 13.89 1.53
CA GLU A 90 11.37 12.47 1.84
C GLU A 90 10.12 12.23 2.69
N ALA A 91 9.84 13.14 3.63
CA ALA A 91 8.62 13.12 4.41
C ALA A 91 7.37 13.16 3.53
N ALA A 92 7.32 14.06 2.54
CA ALA A 92 6.21 14.13 1.60
C ALA A 92 6.03 12.81 0.82
N GLN A 93 7.11 12.15 0.42
CA GLN A 93 7.04 10.86 -0.28
C GLN A 93 6.48 9.76 0.62
N ALA A 94 6.92 9.67 1.88
CA ALA A 94 6.39 8.72 2.84
C ALA A 94 4.91 9.00 3.17
N LEU A 95 4.52 10.25 3.38
CA LEU A 95 3.12 10.61 3.64
C LEU A 95 2.21 10.31 2.43
N LEU A 96 2.69 10.52 1.20
CA LEU A 96 1.96 10.12 -0.01
C LEU A 96 1.78 8.60 -0.11
N ARG A 97 2.74 7.79 0.37
CA ARG A 97 2.55 6.34 0.50
C ARG A 97 1.47 6.06 1.54
N ALA A 98 1.52 6.68 2.71
CA ALA A 98 0.52 6.50 3.76
C ALA A 98 -0.90 6.78 3.24
N GLU A 99 -1.06 7.83 2.44
CA GLU A 99 -2.32 8.18 1.78
C GLU A 99 -2.82 7.08 0.82
N ARG A 100 -1.91 6.48 0.04
CA ARG A 100 -2.29 5.37 -0.85
C ARG A 100 -2.76 4.15 -0.06
N TYR A 101 -2.13 3.83 1.08
CA TYR A 101 -2.52 2.66 1.88
C TYR A 101 -3.73 2.89 2.77
N GLY A 102 -3.95 4.11 3.27
CA GLY A 102 -4.97 4.40 4.30
C GLY A 102 -6.06 5.38 3.88
N GLY A 103 -5.90 6.06 2.74
CA GLY A 103 -6.70 7.22 2.40
C GLY A 103 -6.26 8.47 3.15
N THR A 104 -6.75 9.63 2.70
CA THR A 104 -6.47 10.93 3.32
C THR A 104 -7.21 11.08 4.65
N THR A 105 -6.48 11.44 5.71
CA THR A 105 -7.03 11.90 6.99
C THR A 105 -6.65 13.36 7.24
N PRO A 106 -7.35 14.09 8.14
CA PRO A 106 -6.99 15.48 8.45
C PRO A 106 -5.53 15.64 8.91
N ASP A 107 -5.04 14.73 9.77
CA ASP A 107 -3.66 14.76 10.25
C ASP A 107 -2.65 14.47 9.15
N LEU A 108 -2.95 13.50 8.26
CA LEU A 108 -2.11 13.20 7.11
C LEU A 108 -2.04 14.39 6.17
N GLN A 109 -3.18 15.00 5.85
CA GLN A 109 -3.27 16.16 4.98
C GLN A 109 -2.49 17.35 5.56
N ARG A 110 -2.59 17.58 6.88
CA ARG A 110 -1.81 18.61 7.58
C ARG A 110 -0.31 18.36 7.44
N ASN A 111 0.14 17.16 7.78
CA ASN A 111 1.56 16.80 7.70
C ASN A 111 2.08 16.90 6.26
N LEU A 112 1.30 16.45 5.27
CA LEU A 112 1.67 16.52 3.86
C LEU A 112 1.76 17.97 3.36
N THR A 113 0.83 18.82 3.80
CA THR A 113 0.87 20.27 3.52
C THR A 113 2.13 20.91 4.08
N ILE A 114 2.49 20.61 5.33
CA ILE A 114 3.71 21.10 5.97
C ILE A 114 4.95 20.62 5.21
N ALA A 115 5.03 19.32 4.90
CA ALA A 115 6.17 18.73 4.19
C ALA A 115 6.37 19.36 2.81
N LEU A 116 5.28 19.56 2.06
CA LEU A 116 5.33 20.13 0.71
C LEU A 116 5.62 21.64 0.74
N ALA A 117 5.08 22.38 1.72
CA ALA A 117 5.35 23.80 1.87
C ALA A 117 6.82 24.05 2.28
N ALA A 118 7.34 23.32 3.28
CA ALA A 118 8.71 23.47 3.74
C ALA A 118 9.75 22.96 2.72
N GLY A 119 9.37 22.01 1.86
CA GLY A 119 10.22 21.53 0.76
C GLY A 119 10.27 22.46 -0.45
N ARG A 120 9.45 23.51 -0.50
CA ARG A 120 9.35 24.47 -1.60
C ARG A 120 9.87 25.84 -1.18
N LYS A 121 10.62 26.49 -2.07
CA LYS A 121 11.13 27.87 -1.83
C LYS A 121 10.18 28.96 -2.34
N ASP A 122 9.14 28.60 -3.07
CA ASP A 122 8.30 29.50 -3.88
C ASP A 122 6.93 29.81 -3.26
N GLY A 123 6.60 29.27 -2.08
CA GLY A 123 5.37 29.61 -1.34
C GLY A 123 4.06 29.20 -2.01
N ALA A 124 4.11 28.43 -3.10
CA ALA A 124 2.92 27.97 -3.83
C ALA A 124 2.07 27.00 -3.00
N PRO A 125 0.73 26.89 -3.28
CA PRO A 125 -0.14 25.95 -2.61
C PRO A 125 0.46 24.54 -2.60
N ALA A 126 0.67 24.02 -1.39
CA ALA A 126 1.41 22.78 -1.18
C ALA A 126 0.69 21.58 -1.81
N LEU A 127 -0.65 21.57 -1.77
CA LEU A 127 -1.50 20.51 -2.29
C LEU A 127 -2.40 20.98 -3.45
N PRO A 128 -2.62 20.14 -4.47
CA PRO A 128 -3.51 20.48 -5.58
C PRO A 128 -4.97 20.72 -5.16
N TRP A 129 -5.59 21.72 -5.77
CA TRP A 129 -6.98 22.13 -5.47
C TRP A 129 -8.03 21.06 -5.81
N GLN A 130 -7.74 20.16 -6.76
CA GLN A 130 -8.66 19.10 -7.17
C GLN A 130 -8.82 17.96 -6.14
N ARG A 131 -8.06 17.96 -5.04
CA ARG A 131 -8.08 16.86 -4.06
C ARG A 131 -9.45 16.61 -3.41
N PRO A 132 -10.20 17.64 -2.96
CA PRO A 132 -11.55 17.44 -2.43
C PRO A 132 -12.53 16.94 -3.50
N LEU A 133 -12.35 17.33 -4.77
CA LEU A 133 -13.19 16.86 -5.87
C LEU A 133 -12.93 15.39 -6.20
N LEU A 134 -11.65 15.00 -6.26
CA LEU A 134 -11.21 13.64 -6.49
C LEU A 134 -11.13 12.84 -5.18
N PHE A 135 -12.10 13.02 -4.26
CA PHE A 135 -12.10 12.36 -2.96
C PHE A 135 -12.05 10.83 -3.08
N TRP A 136 -12.62 10.26 -4.15
CA TRP A 136 -12.55 8.82 -4.37
C TRP A 136 -11.12 8.34 -4.63
N HIS A 137 -10.24 9.18 -5.19
CA HIS A 137 -8.84 8.84 -5.44
C HIS A 137 -7.97 9.03 -4.20
N TYR A 138 -8.15 10.15 -3.49
CA TYR A 138 -7.29 10.52 -2.35
C TYR A 138 -7.82 10.06 -1.00
N GLY A 139 -9.14 10.03 -0.82
CA GLY A 139 -9.80 9.67 0.43
C GLY A 139 -9.97 8.16 0.61
N LEU A 140 -10.06 7.39 -0.48
CA LEU A 140 -10.22 5.93 -0.41
C LEU A 140 -8.86 5.21 -0.54
N PRO A 141 -8.58 4.22 0.32
CA PRO A 141 -7.41 3.36 0.19
C PRO A 141 -7.29 2.74 -1.21
N ALA A 142 -6.07 2.64 -1.72
CA ALA A 142 -5.79 2.05 -3.04
C ALA A 142 -6.32 0.61 -3.13
N ARG A 143 -6.28 -0.13 -2.03
CA ARG A 143 -6.82 -1.50 -1.98
C ARG A 143 -8.33 -1.53 -2.22
N LEU A 144 -9.08 -0.69 -1.52
CA LEU A 144 -10.54 -0.60 -1.71
C LEU A 144 -10.88 -0.20 -3.14
N ARG A 145 -10.14 0.74 -3.72
CA ARG A 145 -10.31 1.12 -5.13
C ARG A 145 -10.05 -0.04 -6.09
N ALA A 146 -9.02 -0.85 -5.81
CA ALA A 146 -8.72 -2.05 -6.59
C ALA A 146 -9.83 -3.09 -6.48
N ASP A 147 -10.37 -3.31 -5.28
CA ASP A 147 -11.48 -4.26 -5.05
C ASP A 147 -12.75 -3.79 -5.80
N VAL A 148 -13.08 -2.48 -5.78
CA VAL A 148 -14.18 -1.91 -6.58
C VAL A 148 -13.95 -2.10 -8.08
N ALA A 149 -12.72 -1.87 -8.57
CA ALA A 149 -12.39 -2.09 -9.98
C ALA A 149 -12.52 -3.57 -10.38
N ALA A 150 -12.11 -4.50 -9.51
CA ALA A 150 -12.24 -5.94 -9.74
C ALA A 150 -13.70 -6.42 -9.74
N LEU A 151 -14.53 -5.87 -8.85
CA LEU A 151 -15.97 -6.12 -8.85
C LEU A 151 -16.64 -5.56 -10.10
N ALA A 152 -16.28 -4.35 -10.52
CA ALA A 152 -16.76 -3.75 -11.76
C ALA A 152 -16.36 -4.58 -12.98
N PHE A 153 -15.13 -5.10 -13.02
CA PHE A 153 -14.69 -6.02 -14.07
C PHE A 153 -15.49 -7.33 -14.08
N SER A 154 -15.80 -7.88 -12.91
CA SER A 154 -16.66 -9.08 -12.80
C SER A 154 -18.09 -8.78 -13.26
N GLY A 155 -18.63 -7.62 -12.89
CA GLY A 155 -19.94 -7.11 -13.31
C GLY A 155 -20.05 -6.91 -14.82
N LEU A 156 -18.96 -6.46 -15.48
CA LEU A 156 -18.86 -6.36 -16.93
C LEU A 156 -19.11 -7.72 -17.59
N TRP A 157 -18.43 -8.77 -17.14
CA TRP A 157 -18.62 -10.13 -17.67
C TRP A 157 -20.01 -10.66 -17.38
N LEU A 158 -20.54 -10.42 -16.18
CA LEU A 158 -21.91 -10.79 -15.83
C LEU A 158 -22.92 -10.11 -16.77
N ALA A 159 -22.77 -8.81 -17.04
CA ALA A 159 -23.64 -8.09 -17.96
C ALA A 159 -23.64 -8.69 -19.37
N LEU A 160 -22.46 -9.08 -19.87
CA LEU A 160 -22.33 -9.75 -21.18
C LEU A 160 -23.04 -11.10 -21.20
N THR A 161 -22.94 -11.89 -20.13
CA THR A 161 -23.67 -13.16 -20.02
C THR A 161 -25.19 -12.95 -19.99
N LEU A 162 -25.68 -12.02 -19.16
CA LEU A 162 -27.12 -11.69 -19.05
C LEU A 162 -27.70 -11.18 -20.38
N ARG A 163 -26.90 -10.43 -21.15
CA ARG A 163 -27.28 -9.99 -22.49
C ARG A 163 -27.50 -11.18 -23.42
N GLY A 164 -26.67 -12.22 -23.32
CA GLY A 164 -26.82 -13.48 -24.06
C GLY A 164 -28.10 -14.24 -23.71
N PHE A 165 -28.54 -14.17 -22.45
CA PHE A 165 -29.81 -14.76 -21.98
C PHE A 165 -31.06 -13.92 -22.27
N GLY A 166 -30.93 -12.80 -23.00
CA GLY A 166 -32.06 -11.97 -23.42
C GLY A 166 -32.51 -10.92 -22.40
N TRP A 167 -31.81 -10.77 -21.27
CA TRP A 167 -32.13 -9.76 -20.24
C TRP A 167 -31.58 -8.37 -20.60
N ARG A 168 -31.99 -7.85 -21.76
CA ARG A 168 -31.36 -6.70 -22.43
C ARG A 168 -31.28 -5.43 -21.58
N ASN A 169 -32.35 -5.07 -20.86
CA ASN A 169 -32.39 -3.84 -20.07
C ASN A 169 -31.52 -3.92 -18.81
N ALA A 170 -31.61 -5.04 -18.07
CA ALA A 170 -30.78 -5.28 -16.89
C ALA A 170 -29.29 -5.37 -17.27
N ALA A 171 -28.97 -6.05 -18.37
CA ALA A 171 -27.62 -6.13 -18.90
C ALA A 171 -27.06 -4.76 -19.33
N ALA A 172 -27.87 -3.91 -19.97
CA ALA A 172 -27.44 -2.58 -20.38
C ALA A 172 -27.10 -1.69 -19.17
N LEU A 173 -27.93 -1.70 -18.13
CA LEU A 173 -27.68 -0.95 -16.89
C LEU A 173 -26.43 -1.47 -16.16
N LEU A 174 -26.30 -2.78 -16.00
CA LEU A 174 -25.13 -3.36 -15.33
C LEU A 174 -23.84 -3.07 -16.11
N LEU A 175 -23.91 -3.11 -17.44
CA LEU A 175 -22.78 -2.80 -18.32
C LEU A 175 -22.33 -1.34 -18.16
N THR A 176 -23.24 -0.38 -18.20
CA THR A 176 -22.89 1.05 -18.07
C THR A 176 -22.31 1.37 -16.70
N LEU A 177 -22.89 0.84 -15.63
CA LEU A 177 -22.37 0.98 -14.27
C LEU A 177 -20.98 0.36 -14.13
N SER A 178 -20.82 -0.87 -14.61
CA SER A 178 -19.54 -1.60 -14.55
C SER A 178 -18.44 -0.87 -15.31
N LEU A 179 -18.70 -0.38 -16.52
CA LEU A 179 -17.73 0.38 -17.30
C LEU A 179 -17.35 1.70 -16.63
N THR A 180 -18.34 2.43 -16.10
CA THR A 180 -18.10 3.71 -15.41
C THR A 180 -17.20 3.50 -14.19
N LEU A 181 -17.54 2.52 -13.33
CA LEU A 181 -16.75 2.19 -12.15
C LEU A 181 -15.36 1.68 -12.53
N LEU A 182 -15.25 0.83 -13.56
CA LEU A 182 -13.96 0.30 -14.01
C LEU A 182 -13.04 1.41 -14.52
N ILE A 183 -13.55 2.38 -15.29
CA ILE A 183 -12.76 3.51 -15.75
C ILE A 183 -12.33 4.37 -14.56
N LEU A 184 -13.28 4.73 -13.68
CA LEU A 184 -13.02 5.64 -12.57
C LEU A 184 -12.04 5.05 -11.55
N PHE A 185 -12.29 3.82 -11.09
CA PHE A 185 -11.49 3.17 -10.06
C PHE A 185 -10.28 2.43 -10.63
N GLY A 186 -10.37 1.92 -11.86
CA GLY A 186 -9.24 1.27 -12.55
C GLY A 186 -8.12 2.25 -12.86
N SER A 187 -8.43 3.41 -13.47
CA SER A 187 -7.43 4.45 -13.73
C SER A 187 -6.79 4.96 -12.43
N SER A 188 -7.62 5.22 -11.43
CA SER A 188 -7.19 5.64 -10.09
C SER A 188 -6.24 4.62 -9.44
N THR A 189 -6.58 3.33 -9.50
CA THR A 189 -5.77 2.23 -8.96
C THR A 189 -4.44 2.10 -9.71
N LEU A 190 -4.47 2.15 -11.05
CA LEU A 190 -3.28 2.04 -11.88
C LEU A 190 -2.28 3.16 -11.57
N THR A 191 -2.75 4.40 -11.42
CA THR A 191 -1.90 5.53 -10.99
C THR A 191 -1.24 5.25 -9.64
N SER A 192 -1.99 4.71 -8.67
CA SER A 192 -1.43 4.39 -7.35
C SER A 192 -0.40 3.26 -7.39
N LEU A 193 -0.62 2.22 -8.21
CA LEU A 193 0.33 1.14 -8.41
C LEU A 193 1.61 1.63 -9.09
N TYR A 194 1.47 2.50 -10.10
CA TYR A 194 2.60 3.11 -10.79
C TYR A 194 3.46 3.96 -9.84
N GLU A 195 2.83 4.82 -9.04
CA GLU A 195 3.55 5.64 -8.06
C GLU A 195 4.21 4.80 -6.95
N GLU A 196 3.61 3.66 -6.57
CA GLU A 196 4.22 2.74 -5.60
C GLU A 196 5.44 2.02 -6.19
N ALA A 197 5.32 1.45 -7.40
CA ALA A 197 6.43 0.80 -8.08
C ALA A 197 7.61 1.76 -8.29
N LYS A 198 7.32 3.00 -8.67
CA LYS A 198 8.32 4.07 -8.80
C LYS A 198 8.98 4.42 -7.47
N ALA A 199 8.23 4.41 -6.37
CA ALA A 199 8.78 4.67 -5.03
C ALA A 199 9.71 3.54 -4.59
N ASP A 200 9.33 2.28 -4.79
CA ASP A 200 10.17 1.12 -4.44
C ASP A 200 11.47 1.11 -5.26
N VAL A 201 11.42 1.41 -6.56
CA VAL A 201 12.62 1.53 -7.40
C VAL A 201 13.55 2.64 -6.90
N ARG A 202 13.01 3.79 -6.49
CA ARG A 202 13.82 4.89 -5.93
C ARG A 202 14.51 4.49 -4.63
N GLU A 203 13.81 3.75 -3.78
CA GLU A 203 14.33 3.26 -2.50
C GLU A 203 15.46 2.25 -2.71
N GLN A 204 15.34 1.36 -3.68
CA GLN A 204 16.41 0.43 -4.09
C GLN A 204 17.63 1.16 -4.65
N LEU A 205 17.42 2.18 -5.50
CA LEU A 205 18.50 2.95 -6.13
C LEU A 205 19.22 3.90 -5.17
N ALA A 206 18.55 4.35 -4.10
CA ALA A 206 19.16 5.23 -3.11
C ALA A 206 20.29 4.52 -2.30
N GLY A 207 20.32 3.18 -2.32
CA GLY A 207 21.27 2.37 -1.54
C GLY A 207 21.09 2.53 -0.03
N PRO A 208 21.73 1.67 0.80
CA PRO A 208 21.87 1.98 2.22
C PRO A 208 22.64 3.30 2.33
N ALA A 209 22.09 4.27 3.08
CA ALA A 209 22.79 5.51 3.35
C ALA A 209 24.20 5.17 3.86
N SER A 210 25.24 5.63 3.15
CA SER A 210 26.62 5.44 3.56
C SER A 210 26.77 5.91 5.01
N PRO A 211 27.35 5.10 5.91
CA PRO A 211 27.68 5.58 7.24
C PRO A 211 28.74 6.67 7.06
N GLY A 212 28.33 7.92 7.23
CA GLY A 212 29.22 9.08 7.39
C GLY A 212 29.51 9.32 8.85
#